data_AF-A0A928KB83-F1
#
_entry.id   AF-A0A928KB83-F1
#
_cell.length_a   1.000
_cell.length_b   1.000
_cell.length_c   1.000
_cell.angle_alpha   90.00
_cell.angle_beta   90.00
_cell.angle_gamma   90.00
#
_symmetry.space_group_name_H-M   'P 1'
#
loop_
_entity.id
_entity.type
_entity.pdbx_description
1 polymer ?
#
loop_
_entity_poly.entity_id
_entity_poly.type
_entity_poly.pdbx_seq_one_letter_code
_entity_poly.pdbx_strand_id
1 'polypeptide(L)' 'MNHRIEKPQKLLNSDGVLTEPGWATKLIMEYNPLDMKADKIRLKEWDYYVI' A
#
# COMPACT_ATOMS: atom_id res chain seq x y z
N MET A 1 -12.43 6.18 14.12
CA MET A 1 -13.21 6.57 12.92
C MET A 1 -12.98 5.50 11.87
N ASN A 2 -14.03 4.82 11.41
CA ASN A 2 -13.93 3.80 10.36
C ASN A 2 -14.15 4.48 9.01
N HIS A 3 -13.06 4.68 8.26
CA HIS A 3 -13.11 5.27 6.92
C HIS A 3 -12.99 4.16 5.87
N ARG A 4 -14.02 4.02 5.02
CA ARG A 4 -14.03 3.05 3.93
C ARG A 4 -13.67 3.73 2.63
N ILE A 5 -12.67 3.18 1.95
CA ILE A 5 -12.24 3.64 0.63
C ILE A 5 -13.11 2.94 -0.42
N GLU A 6 -13.62 3.71 -1.38
CA GLU A 6 -14.48 3.20 -2.45
C GLU A 6 -13.93 3.47 -3.86
N LYS A 7 -12.93 4.35 -3.98
CA LYS A 7 -12.33 4.74 -5.27
C LYS A 7 -11.01 4.01 -5.53
N PRO A 8 -10.73 3.63 -6.80
CA PRO A 8 -9.42 3.16 -7.20
C PRO A 8 -8.36 4.24 -6.99
N GLN A 9 -7.29 3.90 -6.27
CA GLN A 9 -6.16 4.80 -6.04
C GLN A 9 -4.88 4.02 -5.75
N LYS A 10 -3.72 4.69 -5.83
CA LYS A 10 -2.46 4.09 -5.36
C LYS A 10 -2.46 3.97 -3.84
N LEU A 11 -1.98 2.83 -3.33
CA LEU A 11 -1.81 2.61 -1.90
C LEU A 11 -0.83 3.62 -1.30
N LEU A 12 0.28 3.83 -2.00
CA LEU A 12 1.36 4.72 -1.59
C LEU A 12 1.41 5.96 -2.50
N ASN A 13 1.68 7.10 -1.89
CA ASN A 13 2.00 8.34 -2.60
C ASN A 13 3.48 8.33 -3.06
N SER A 14 3.91 9.39 -3.75
CA SER A 14 5.29 9.55 -4.23
C SER A 14 6.36 9.57 -3.13
N ASP A 15 5.96 9.82 -1.89
CA ASP A 15 6.84 9.81 -0.72
C ASP A 15 6.94 8.43 -0.06
N GLY A 16 6.22 7.43 -0.58
CA GLY A 16 6.14 6.09 -0.04
C GLY A 16 5.31 5.97 1.23
N VAL A 17 4.35 6.87 1.43
CA VAL A 17 3.42 6.90 2.57
C VAL A 17 1.99 6.60 2.09
N LEU A 18 1.15 6.06 2.97
CA LEU A 18 -0.26 5.81 2.68
C LEU A 18 -0.95 7.09 2.18
N THR A 19 -1.61 6.99 1.02
CA THR A 19 -2.34 8.11 0.41
C THR A 19 -3.52 8.55 1.27
N GLU A 20 -4.28 7.60 1.80
CA GLU A 20 -5.49 7.84 2.59
C GLU A 20 -5.63 6.78 3.70
N PRO A 21 -5.84 7.17 4.96
CA PRO A 21 -6.06 6.22 6.04
C PRO A 21 -7.47 5.63 5.95
N GLY A 22 -7.57 4.33 5.71
CA GLY A 22 -8.86 3.65 5.60
C GLY A 22 -8.76 2.16 5.34
N TRP A 23 -9.91 1.53 5.13
CA TRP A 23 -10.02 0.12 4.75
C TRP A 23 -10.87 -0.03 3.48
N ALA A 24 -10.54 -1.03 2.66
CA ALA A 24 -11.30 -1.37 1.48
C ALA A 24 -11.69 -2.86 1.54
N THR A 25 -12.89 -3.18 1.03
CA THR A 25 -13.35 -4.57 0.88
C THR A 25 -13.04 -5.17 -0.48
N LYS A 26 -12.56 -4.33 -1.40
CA LYS A 26 -12.24 -4.66 -2.78
C LYS A 26 -10.83 -4.19 -3.06
N LEU A 27 -10.14 -4.84 -4.00
CA LEU A 27 -8.79 -4.47 -4.41
C LEU A 27 -8.81 -3.19 -5.26
N ILE A 28 -9.07 -2.06 -4.60
CA ILE A 28 -9.09 -0.72 -5.21
C ILE A 28 -7.80 0.05 -4.93
N MET A 29 -6.98 -0.42 -3.98
CA MET A 29 -5.68 0.15 -3.69
C MET A 29 -4.62 -0.59 -4.49
N GLU A 30 -4.02 0.10 -5.45
CA GLU A 30 -2.93 -0.46 -6.26
C GLU A 30 -1.62 -0.35 -5.48
N TYR A 31 -1.02 -1.50 -5.15
CA TYR A 31 0.28 -1.56 -4.51
C TYR A 31 1.38 -1.68 -5.55
N ASN A 32 2.31 -0.73 -5.54
CA ASN A 32 3.52 -0.78 -6.35
C ASN A 32 4.75 -0.72 -5.42
N PRO A 33 5.57 -1.77 -5.36
CA PRO A 33 6.77 -1.79 -4.53
C PRO A 33 7.81 -0.72 -4.90
N LEU A 34 7.75 -0.19 -6.13
CA LEU A 34 8.63 0.91 -6.56
C LEU A 34 8.27 2.25 -5.94
N ASP A 35 7.02 2.43 -5.52
CA ASP A 35 6.56 3.65 -4.83
C ASP A 35 6.96 3.62 -3.34
N MET A 36 7.51 2.51 -2.83
CA MET A 36 7.95 2.37 -1.45
C MET A 36 9.36 2.96 -1.23
N LYS A 37 9.51 3.79 -0.20
CA LYS A 37 10.78 4.45 0.16
C LYS A 37 11.80 3.53 0.87
N ALA A 38 11.46 2.27 1.13
CA ALA A 38 12.35 1.38 1.86
C ALA A 38 13.39 0.70 0.95
N ASP A 39 14.52 0.32 1.53
CA ASP A 39 15.53 -0.46 0.83
C ASP A 39 14.97 -1.77 0.28
N LYS A 40 15.38 -2.12 -0.94
CA LYS A 40 14.94 -3.34 -1.66
C LYS A 40 15.14 -4.62 -0.84
N ILE A 41 16.15 -4.64 0.03
CA ILE A 41 16.43 -5.76 0.94
C ILE A 41 15.30 -5.93 1.97
N ARG A 42 14.79 -4.83 2.53
CA ARG A 42 13.69 -4.85 3.50
C ARG A 42 12.37 -5.20 2.84
N LEU A 43 12.15 -4.78 1.60
CA LEU A 43 10.95 -5.14 0.83
C LEU A 43 10.82 -6.66 0.63
N LYS A 44 11.93 -7.35 0.35
CA LYS A 44 11.96 -8.81 0.18
C LYS A 44 11.56 -9.57 1.45
N GLU A 45 11.77 -8.98 2.62
CA GLU A 45 11.36 -9.57 3.90
C GLU A 45 9.84 -9.60 4.04
N TRP A 46 9.13 -8.63 3.44
CA TRP A 46 7.67 -8.62 3.40
C TRP A 46 7.08 -9.66 2.45
N ASP A 47 7.76 -9.97 1.34
CA ASP A 47 7.33 -11.04 0.43
C ASP A 47 7.26 -12.41 1.14
N TYR A 48 8.06 -12.62 2.19
CA TYR A 48 8.04 -13.85 2.98
C TYR A 48 6.75 -14.02 3.81
N TYR A 49 6.06 -12.92 4.13
CA TYR A 49 4.85 -12.94 4.97
C TYR A 49 3.55 -13.00 4.17
N VAL A 50 3.61 -13.04 2.83
CA VAL A 50 2.44 -13.19 1.93
C VAL A 50 2.32 -14.64 1.41
N ILE A 51 2.71 -15.62 2.22
CA ILE A 51 2.50 -17.06 1.96
C ILE A 51 1.20 -17.53 2.61
#